data_AF-A0A934A780-F1
#
_entry.id   AF-A0A934A780-F1
#
_cell.length_a   1.000
_cell.length_b   1.000
_cell.length_c   1.000
_cell.angle_alpha   90.00
_cell.angle_beta   90.00
_cell.angle_gamma   90.00
#
_symmetry.space_group_name_H-M   'P 1'
#
loop_
_entity.id
_entity.type
_entity.pdbx_description
1 polymer ?
#
loop_
_entity_poly.entity_id
_entity_poly.type
_entity_poly.pdbx_seq_one_letter_code
_entity_poly.pdbx_strand_id
1 'polypeptide(L)'
;MRYLWLVWLATVLNGCIPYSDNPLTAPDKEGPDPAILGTWFVQEEGETVFLHMGVDEKTKGLRVVMVEFHKEGEVKTSELIGHTSRLENNTYMNLRWDRPADPEEAGYLFVKYQVAGERIGLGLVRSDAVEKAIREGRIRGRIKDKQTSASLRLTDSSEKLREFVQEHDAVLFEELKWMNRLDLSKGPAGASIENDREVIAIEQQELSETVYSLGDESCELSLTAYESGPNLGVVVVRSKCDASWQRQLSLLEKGLARVLEDEKQARVFRALSWGRLAPDQRVPHEMSYRLALAAFESPLWDKKRGREKRGFKNDCVVELANKANIYKELKLIFAAMNRSVRFSSAEKVLVMEAGKLPFFDALKTHGVKAKDRLPFDCQAWFSVSGPLQ
;
A
#
# COMPACT_ATOMS: atom_id res chain seq x y z
N MET A 1 9.74 -24.46 10.88
CA MET A 1 8.87 -24.88 9.74
C MET A 1 8.03 -23.69 9.31
N ARG A 2 8.59 -22.80 8.48
CA ARG A 2 8.02 -21.48 8.11
C ARG A 2 8.18 -21.21 6.59
N TYR A 3 8.13 -22.26 5.78
CA TYR A 3 8.63 -22.26 4.38
C TYR A 3 7.59 -22.77 3.36
N LEU A 4 6.31 -22.48 3.55
CA LEU A 4 5.21 -23.22 2.88
C LEU A 4 4.09 -22.32 2.32
N TRP A 5 4.39 -21.07 1.98
CA TRP A 5 3.36 -20.09 1.62
C TRP A 5 3.05 -20.05 0.12
N LEU A 6 4.08 -19.95 -0.74
CA LEU A 6 3.88 -19.84 -2.19
C LEU A 6 3.77 -21.18 -2.92
N VAL A 7 4.33 -22.25 -2.34
CA VAL A 7 3.99 -23.61 -2.75
C VAL A 7 2.49 -23.86 -2.58
N TRP A 8 1.81 -23.19 -1.63
CA TRP A 8 0.39 -23.41 -1.35
C TRP A 8 -0.56 -22.71 -2.35
N LEU A 9 -0.25 -21.48 -2.78
CA LEU A 9 -1.02 -20.86 -3.86
C LEU A 9 -0.65 -21.46 -5.23
N ALA A 10 0.61 -21.81 -5.46
CA ALA A 10 1.02 -22.58 -6.64
C ALA A 10 0.45 -24.02 -6.64
N THR A 11 0.11 -24.60 -5.47
CA THR A 11 -0.66 -25.86 -5.40
C THR A 11 -2.13 -25.68 -5.78
N VAL A 12 -2.62 -24.46 -6.02
CA VAL A 12 -3.90 -24.30 -6.72
C VAL A 12 -3.82 -24.85 -8.15
N LEU A 13 -2.62 -24.94 -8.72
CA LEU A 13 -2.39 -25.31 -10.10
C LEU A 13 -1.72 -26.69 -10.26
N ASN A 14 -1.10 -27.22 -9.20
CA ASN A 14 -0.45 -28.56 -9.21
C ASN A 14 -0.90 -29.50 -8.07
N GLY A 15 -1.78 -29.05 -7.18
CA GLY A 15 -2.22 -29.77 -5.98
C GLY A 15 -3.68 -30.19 -6.02
N CYS A 16 -3.98 -31.22 -5.23
CA CYS A 16 -5.23 -31.99 -5.16
C CYS A 16 -6.41 -31.19 -4.57
N ILE A 17 -6.79 -30.02 -5.11
CA ILE A 17 -7.92 -29.26 -4.56
C ILE A 17 -9.24 -30.02 -4.76
N PRO A 18 -10.04 -30.21 -3.70
CA PRO A 18 -11.38 -30.77 -3.84
C PRO A 18 -12.31 -29.79 -4.57
N TYR A 19 -12.96 -30.27 -5.63
CA TYR A 19 -14.05 -29.57 -6.30
C TYR A 19 -15.39 -30.21 -5.94
N SER A 20 -16.47 -29.44 -6.00
CA SER A 20 -17.82 -29.90 -5.76
C SER A 20 -18.72 -29.71 -6.97
N ASP A 21 -19.60 -30.68 -7.25
CA ASP A 21 -20.62 -30.52 -8.29
C ASP A 21 -21.65 -29.43 -7.94
N ASN A 22 -21.87 -29.21 -6.64
CA ASN A 22 -22.88 -28.28 -6.13
C ASN A 22 -22.25 -27.22 -5.23
N PRO A 23 -22.76 -25.97 -5.23
CA PRO A 23 -22.33 -24.95 -4.29
C PRO A 23 -22.90 -25.24 -2.88
N LEU A 24 -22.36 -24.58 -1.85
CA LEU A 24 -22.93 -24.61 -0.49
C LEU A 24 -24.33 -23.97 -0.47
N THR A 25 -24.52 -22.85 -1.17
CA THR A 25 -25.82 -22.15 -1.29
C THR A 25 -26.13 -21.82 -2.76
N ALA A 26 -27.38 -21.51 -3.06
CA ALA A 26 -27.78 -21.07 -4.40
C ALA A 26 -27.13 -19.71 -4.76
N PRO A 27 -26.63 -19.52 -6.00
CA PRO A 27 -25.90 -18.31 -6.41
C PRO A 27 -26.67 -16.99 -6.35
N ASP A 28 -28.00 -17.05 -6.36
CA ASP A 28 -28.91 -15.91 -6.40
C ASP A 28 -29.44 -15.51 -5.02
N LYS A 29 -29.08 -16.25 -3.97
CA LYS A 29 -29.60 -16.05 -2.62
C LYS A 29 -28.92 -14.88 -1.90
N GLU A 30 -27.62 -14.68 -2.14
CA GLU A 30 -26.78 -13.70 -1.46
C GLU A 30 -25.93 -12.96 -2.50
N GLY A 31 -25.97 -11.62 -2.47
CA GLY A 31 -25.06 -10.80 -3.29
C GLY A 31 -23.62 -10.87 -2.76
N PRO A 32 -22.63 -10.40 -3.54
CA PRO A 32 -21.24 -10.35 -3.09
C PRO A 32 -21.10 -9.54 -1.80
N ASP A 33 -20.44 -10.13 -0.80
CA ASP A 33 -20.14 -9.44 0.46
C ASP A 33 -19.31 -8.16 0.19
N PRO A 34 -19.83 -6.96 0.50
CA PRO A 34 -19.11 -5.72 0.25
C PRO A 34 -17.75 -5.64 0.95
N ALA A 35 -17.57 -6.36 2.08
CA ALA A 35 -16.34 -6.32 2.87
C ALA A 35 -15.14 -6.94 2.13
N ILE A 36 -15.37 -7.88 1.21
CA ILE A 36 -14.30 -8.55 0.46
C ILE A 36 -13.98 -7.85 -0.87
N LEU A 37 -14.82 -6.92 -1.33
CA LEU A 37 -14.59 -6.22 -2.59
C LEU A 37 -13.33 -5.34 -2.52
N GLY A 38 -12.57 -5.28 -3.60
CA GLY A 38 -11.34 -4.50 -3.70
C GLY A 38 -10.16 -5.33 -4.18
N THR A 39 -8.95 -4.80 -3.97
CA THR A 39 -7.72 -5.51 -4.27
C THR A 39 -7.03 -5.91 -2.98
N TRP A 40 -6.61 -7.15 -2.90
CA TRP A 40 -5.87 -7.72 -1.78
C TRP A 40 -4.54 -8.21 -2.28
N PHE A 41 -3.49 -8.11 -1.48
CA PHE A 41 -2.18 -8.56 -1.88
C PHE A 41 -1.40 -9.15 -0.73
N VAL A 42 -0.41 -9.93 -1.12
CA VAL A 42 0.61 -10.46 -0.25
C VAL A 42 1.89 -10.64 -1.04
N GLN A 43 3.01 -10.36 -0.38
CA GLN A 43 4.34 -10.49 -0.95
C GLN A 43 5.18 -11.33 -0.01
N GLU A 44 5.77 -12.39 -0.54
CA GLU A 44 6.70 -13.25 0.21
C GLU A 44 7.85 -13.70 -0.68
N GLU A 45 9.06 -13.68 -0.15
CA GLU A 45 10.28 -14.17 -0.82
C GLU A 45 10.50 -13.66 -2.26
N GLY A 46 9.95 -12.51 -2.66
CA GLY A 46 10.09 -11.99 -4.02
C GLY A 46 9.00 -12.48 -5.00
N GLU A 47 8.00 -13.21 -4.52
CA GLU A 47 6.75 -13.44 -5.24
C GLU A 47 5.66 -12.55 -4.68
N THR A 48 4.73 -12.12 -5.55
CA THR A 48 3.60 -11.26 -5.14
C THR A 48 2.32 -11.77 -5.75
N VAL A 49 1.28 -11.89 -4.93
CA VAL A 49 -0.04 -12.29 -5.38
C VAL A 49 -1.00 -11.14 -5.13
N PHE A 50 -1.74 -10.77 -6.15
CA PHE A 50 -2.88 -9.87 -6.08
C PHE A 50 -4.17 -10.64 -6.32
N LEU A 51 -5.17 -10.39 -5.48
CA LEU A 51 -6.55 -10.81 -5.69
C LEU A 51 -7.42 -9.57 -5.89
N HIS A 52 -7.94 -9.40 -7.09
CA HIS A 52 -8.95 -8.40 -7.40
C HIS A 52 -10.33 -9.04 -7.29
N MET A 53 -11.11 -8.61 -6.31
CA MET A 53 -12.45 -9.12 -6.03
C MET A 53 -13.48 -8.03 -6.36
N GLY A 54 -14.39 -8.34 -7.28
CA GLY A 54 -15.37 -7.39 -7.80
C GLY A 54 -16.72 -8.05 -8.09
N VAL A 55 -17.68 -7.23 -8.51
CA VAL A 55 -18.99 -7.73 -8.97
C VAL A 55 -18.93 -8.03 -10.46
N ASP A 56 -19.32 -9.24 -10.84
CA ASP A 56 -19.42 -9.63 -12.24
C ASP A 56 -20.59 -8.92 -12.91
N GLU A 57 -20.35 -8.27 -14.05
CA GLU A 57 -21.40 -7.51 -14.74
C GLU A 57 -22.56 -8.38 -15.22
N LYS A 58 -22.31 -9.63 -15.60
CA LYS A 58 -23.28 -10.53 -16.23
C LYS A 58 -24.08 -11.31 -15.20
N THR A 59 -23.40 -11.95 -14.25
CA THR A 59 -24.04 -12.80 -13.25
C THR A 59 -24.48 -12.02 -12.03
N LYS A 60 -23.98 -10.79 -11.84
CA LYS A 60 -24.10 -10.01 -10.60
C LYS A 60 -23.50 -10.71 -9.37
N GLY A 61 -22.78 -11.81 -9.59
CA GLY A 61 -22.04 -12.55 -8.58
C GLY A 61 -20.65 -11.96 -8.33
N LEU A 62 -19.83 -12.72 -7.62
CA LEU A 62 -18.44 -12.40 -7.34
C LEU A 62 -17.55 -12.79 -8.54
N ARG A 63 -16.66 -11.89 -8.96
CA ARG A 63 -15.54 -12.16 -9.86
C ARG A 63 -14.24 -11.98 -9.08
N VAL A 64 -13.34 -12.95 -9.23
CA VAL A 64 -12.01 -12.94 -8.63
C VAL A 64 -10.98 -13.06 -9.73
N VAL A 65 -10.12 -12.06 -9.87
CA VAL A 65 -8.96 -12.09 -10.77
C VAL A 65 -7.70 -12.20 -9.90
N MET A 66 -6.97 -13.28 -10.07
CA MET A 66 -5.71 -13.53 -9.40
C MET A 66 -4.57 -13.19 -10.35
N VAL A 67 -3.61 -12.40 -9.88
CA VAL A 67 -2.37 -12.05 -10.61
C VAL A 67 -1.19 -12.42 -9.74
N GLU A 68 -0.34 -13.31 -10.22
CA GLU A 68 0.83 -13.83 -9.53
C GLU A 68 2.09 -13.35 -10.25
N PHE A 69 3.01 -12.77 -9.50
CA PHE A 69 4.36 -12.40 -9.94
C PHE A 69 5.34 -13.37 -9.29
N HIS A 70 6.03 -14.15 -10.11
CA HIS A 70 7.05 -15.11 -9.64
C HIS A 70 8.45 -14.47 -9.61
N LYS A 71 9.37 -15.13 -8.88
CA LYS A 71 10.76 -14.67 -8.67
C LYS A 71 11.52 -14.36 -9.98
N GLU A 72 11.18 -15.03 -11.08
CA GLU A 72 11.81 -14.86 -12.40
C GLU A 72 11.16 -13.78 -13.27
N GLY A 73 10.18 -13.04 -12.72
CA GLY A 73 9.41 -12.04 -13.46
C GLY A 73 8.29 -12.63 -14.32
N GLU A 74 8.05 -13.95 -14.25
CA GLU A 74 6.87 -14.57 -14.84
C GLU A 74 5.60 -14.05 -14.16
N VAL A 75 4.61 -13.71 -14.99
CA VAL A 75 3.31 -13.26 -14.53
C VAL A 75 2.26 -14.28 -14.94
N LYS A 76 1.51 -14.78 -13.96
CA LYS A 76 0.38 -15.67 -14.20
C LYS A 76 -0.92 -14.97 -13.80
N THR A 77 -1.96 -15.16 -14.61
CA THR A 77 -3.30 -14.66 -14.30
C THR A 77 -4.29 -15.80 -14.30
N SER A 78 -5.23 -15.78 -13.36
CA SER A 78 -6.33 -16.75 -13.34
C SER A 78 -7.62 -16.10 -12.89
N GLU A 79 -8.75 -16.55 -13.43
CA GLU A 79 -10.05 -15.93 -13.20
C GLU A 79 -11.07 -16.93 -12.67
N LEU A 80 -11.73 -16.56 -11.58
CA LEU A 80 -12.84 -17.29 -11.00
C LEU A 80 -14.09 -16.43 -10.94
N ILE A 81 -15.23 -17.08 -11.04
CA ILE A 81 -16.56 -16.50 -10.85
C ILE A 81 -17.32 -17.29 -9.78
N GLY A 82 -18.24 -16.66 -9.08
CA GLY A 82 -18.92 -17.33 -7.98
C GLY A 82 -19.86 -16.43 -7.19
N HIS A 83 -20.08 -16.79 -5.93
CA HIS A 83 -20.88 -16.02 -4.97
C HIS A 83 -20.43 -16.30 -3.54
N THR A 84 -20.80 -15.41 -2.62
CA THR A 84 -20.57 -15.59 -1.18
C THR A 84 -21.71 -16.35 -0.53
N SER A 85 -21.43 -17.05 0.56
CA SER A 85 -22.41 -17.75 1.36
C SER A 85 -22.10 -17.64 2.85
N ARG A 86 -23.13 -17.44 3.67
CA ARG A 86 -23.03 -17.49 5.13
C ARG A 86 -23.64 -18.77 5.70
N LEU A 87 -22.86 -19.52 6.48
CA LEU A 87 -23.36 -20.65 7.27
C LEU A 87 -23.11 -20.35 8.75
N GLU A 88 -24.19 -20.05 9.47
CA GLU A 88 -24.14 -19.56 10.86
C GLU A 88 -23.18 -18.37 11.02
N ASN A 89 -22.08 -18.56 11.75
CA ASN A 89 -21.10 -17.53 12.08
C ASN A 89 -19.92 -17.47 11.10
N ASN A 90 -19.90 -18.33 10.08
CA ASN A 90 -18.81 -18.45 9.12
C ASN A 90 -19.24 -17.98 7.73
N THR A 91 -18.26 -17.47 6.99
CA THR A 91 -18.42 -16.95 5.64
C THR A 91 -17.53 -17.69 4.65
N TYR A 92 -18.08 -17.99 3.47
CA TYR A 92 -17.43 -18.79 2.45
C TYR A 92 -17.67 -18.20 1.05
N MET A 93 -16.75 -18.45 0.12
CA MET A 93 -16.91 -18.22 -1.30
C MET A 93 -17.15 -19.55 -2.01
N ASN A 94 -18.11 -19.57 -2.93
CA ASN A 94 -18.39 -20.67 -3.84
C ASN A 94 -17.87 -20.25 -5.21
N LEU A 95 -16.62 -20.62 -5.52
CA LEU A 95 -15.92 -20.15 -6.72
C LEU A 95 -15.83 -21.27 -7.76
N ARG A 96 -15.77 -20.92 -9.03
CA ARG A 96 -15.45 -21.84 -10.13
C ARG A 96 -14.60 -21.10 -11.16
N TRP A 97 -13.76 -21.82 -11.88
CA TRP A 97 -12.98 -21.23 -12.98
C TRP A 97 -13.92 -20.64 -14.04
N ASP A 98 -13.63 -19.42 -14.49
CA ASP A 98 -14.34 -18.84 -15.65
C ASP A 98 -14.08 -19.67 -16.92
N ARG A 99 -12.83 -20.17 -17.03
CA ARG A 99 -12.37 -21.04 -18.13
C ARG A 99 -11.46 -22.14 -17.56
N PRO A 100 -12.02 -23.29 -17.12
CA PRO A 100 -11.21 -24.39 -16.60
C PRO A 100 -10.31 -24.97 -17.69
N ALA A 101 -9.08 -25.35 -17.33
CA ALA A 101 -8.14 -25.96 -18.27
C ALA A 101 -8.40 -27.46 -18.45
N ASP A 102 -8.89 -28.13 -17.40
CA ASP A 102 -9.31 -29.53 -17.40
C ASP A 102 -10.81 -29.61 -17.02
N PRO A 103 -11.65 -30.41 -17.73
CA PRO A 103 -13.02 -30.70 -17.32
C PRO A 103 -13.18 -31.17 -15.86
N GLU A 104 -12.15 -31.80 -15.27
CA GLU A 104 -12.17 -32.20 -13.86
C GLU A 104 -12.18 -30.98 -12.92
N GLU A 105 -11.68 -29.83 -13.35
CA GLU A 105 -11.73 -28.54 -12.63
C GLU A 105 -13.09 -27.84 -12.80
N ALA A 106 -13.98 -28.37 -13.64
CA ALA A 106 -15.33 -27.84 -13.79
C ALA A 106 -16.16 -28.20 -12.55
N GLY A 107 -16.08 -27.37 -11.52
CA GLY A 107 -16.82 -27.51 -10.27
C GLY A 107 -16.62 -26.31 -9.34
N TYR A 108 -17.29 -26.35 -8.19
CA TYR A 108 -17.16 -25.35 -7.14
C TYR A 108 -15.99 -25.66 -6.21
N LEU A 109 -15.12 -24.68 -6.04
CA LEU A 109 -14.17 -24.53 -4.96
C LEU A 109 -14.86 -23.82 -3.79
N PHE A 110 -14.60 -24.29 -2.57
CA PHE A 110 -15.00 -23.59 -1.36
C PHE A 110 -13.80 -22.90 -0.73
N VAL A 111 -13.95 -21.61 -0.45
CA VAL A 111 -12.93 -20.81 0.25
C VAL A 111 -13.56 -20.19 1.48
N LYS A 112 -13.13 -20.59 2.67
CA LYS A 112 -13.52 -19.88 3.90
C LYS A 112 -12.81 -18.53 3.93
N TYR A 113 -13.51 -17.48 4.36
CA TYR A 113 -12.88 -16.18 4.54
C TYR A 113 -13.30 -15.48 5.82
N GLN A 114 -12.43 -14.59 6.31
CA GLN A 114 -12.73 -13.63 7.36
C GLN A 114 -12.11 -12.27 7.00
N VAL A 115 -12.81 -11.18 7.33
CA VAL A 115 -12.30 -9.82 7.13
C VAL A 115 -12.05 -9.18 8.49
N ALA A 116 -10.85 -8.64 8.69
CA ALA A 116 -10.45 -7.92 9.91
C ALA A 116 -9.82 -6.57 9.50
N GLY A 117 -10.66 -5.54 9.38
CA GLY A 117 -10.24 -4.22 8.90
C GLY A 117 -9.65 -4.28 7.49
N GLU A 118 -8.37 -3.93 7.36
CA GLU A 118 -7.61 -3.92 6.11
C GLU A 118 -6.96 -5.26 5.77
N ARG A 119 -7.40 -6.36 6.41
CA ARG A 119 -6.88 -7.70 6.15
C ARG A 119 -8.00 -8.69 5.83
N ILE A 120 -7.72 -9.62 4.93
CA ILE A 120 -8.60 -10.76 4.62
C ILE A 120 -7.85 -12.06 4.89
N GLY A 121 -8.44 -12.94 5.69
CA GLY A 121 -7.96 -14.31 5.91
C GLY A 121 -8.70 -15.25 4.96
N LEU A 122 -7.97 -16.07 4.21
CA LEU A 122 -8.52 -17.08 3.29
C LEU A 122 -8.08 -18.49 3.71
N GLY A 123 -9.03 -19.42 3.78
CA GLY A 123 -8.80 -20.84 4.06
C GLY A 123 -9.31 -21.70 2.90
N LEU A 124 -8.45 -22.53 2.33
CA LEU A 124 -8.82 -23.52 1.33
C LEU A 124 -9.16 -24.84 2.02
N VAL A 125 -10.03 -25.62 1.38
CA VAL A 125 -10.42 -26.94 1.86
C VAL A 125 -9.21 -27.87 1.90
N ARG A 126 -9.00 -28.55 3.03
CA ARG A 126 -8.01 -29.61 3.18
C ARG A 126 -8.39 -30.88 2.41
N SER A 127 -7.60 -31.22 1.40
CA SER A 127 -7.80 -32.39 0.55
C SER A 127 -7.82 -33.71 1.31
N ASP A 128 -6.90 -33.88 2.26
CA ASP A 128 -6.78 -35.09 3.08
C ASP A 128 -7.99 -35.27 4.01
N ALA A 129 -8.51 -34.18 4.56
CA ALA A 129 -9.74 -34.20 5.35
C ALA A 129 -10.95 -34.63 4.50
N VAL A 130 -11.06 -34.10 3.27
CA VAL A 130 -12.13 -34.49 2.34
C VAL A 130 -12.00 -35.93 1.88
N GLU A 131 -10.80 -36.37 1.50
CA GLU A 131 -10.55 -37.75 1.08
C GLU A 131 -10.94 -38.74 2.19
N LYS A 132 -10.50 -38.46 3.43
CA LYS A 132 -10.87 -39.26 4.60
C LYS A 132 -12.38 -39.31 4.78
N ALA A 133 -13.07 -38.18 4.69
CA ALA A 133 -14.53 -38.13 4.82
C ALA A 133 -15.26 -38.92 3.72
N ILE A 134 -14.75 -38.90 2.48
CA ILE A 134 -15.29 -39.71 1.38
C ILE A 134 -15.10 -41.21 1.67
N ARG A 135 -13.88 -41.62 2.08
CA ARG A 135 -13.56 -43.02 2.40
C ARG A 135 -14.38 -43.56 3.58
N GLU A 136 -14.66 -42.71 4.57
CA GLU A 136 -15.47 -43.04 5.74
C GLU A 136 -16.99 -42.96 5.47
N GLY A 137 -17.41 -42.58 4.24
CA GLY A 137 -18.82 -42.48 3.85
C GLY A 137 -19.58 -41.33 4.50
N ARG A 138 -18.87 -40.33 5.05
CA ARG A 138 -19.48 -39.14 5.68
C ARG A 138 -20.00 -38.13 4.67
N ILE A 139 -19.40 -38.10 3.48
CA ILE A 139 -19.83 -37.28 2.36
C ILE A 139 -19.66 -38.07 1.05
N ARG A 140 -20.58 -37.92 0.11
CA ARG A 140 -20.45 -38.56 -1.21
C ARG A 140 -19.42 -37.81 -2.06
N GLY A 141 -18.46 -38.56 -2.59
CA GLY A 141 -17.51 -38.04 -3.55
C GLY A 141 -16.80 -39.15 -4.34
N ARG A 142 -15.96 -38.72 -5.28
CA ARG A 142 -15.13 -39.58 -6.13
C ARG A 142 -13.67 -39.23 -5.90
N ILE A 143 -12.85 -40.27 -5.77
CA ILE A 143 -11.40 -40.20 -5.68
C ILE A 143 -10.88 -40.84 -6.97
N LYS A 144 -10.13 -40.09 -7.79
CA LYS A 144 -9.42 -40.67 -8.95
C LYS A 144 -7.93 -40.55 -8.70
N ASP A 145 -7.23 -41.67 -8.74
CA ASP A 145 -5.77 -41.70 -8.67
C ASP A 145 -5.20 -41.41 -10.06
N LYS A 146 -4.65 -40.22 -10.31
CA LYS A 146 -3.74 -40.00 -11.45
C LYS A 146 -2.30 -40.30 -10.98
N GLN A 147 -1.42 -40.70 -11.91
CA GLN A 147 -0.02 -41.10 -11.62
C GLN A 147 0.80 -40.04 -10.85
N THR A 148 0.36 -38.78 -10.81
CA THR A 148 1.07 -37.67 -10.18
C THR A 148 0.26 -36.90 -9.13
N SER A 149 -1.06 -37.10 -9.04
CA SER A 149 -1.93 -36.52 -7.99
C SER A 149 -3.33 -37.16 -8.00
N ALA A 150 -3.95 -37.31 -6.83
CA ALA A 150 -5.37 -37.66 -6.78
C ALA A 150 -6.22 -36.44 -7.19
N SER A 151 -7.39 -36.66 -7.79
CA SER A 151 -8.42 -35.62 -7.94
C SER A 151 -9.64 -35.99 -7.10
N LEU A 152 -10.07 -35.07 -6.23
CA LEU A 152 -11.19 -35.26 -5.32
C LEU A 152 -12.40 -34.46 -5.79
N ARG A 153 -13.54 -35.14 -5.94
CA ARG A 153 -14.79 -34.50 -6.40
C ARG A 153 -15.94 -34.84 -5.47
N LEU A 154 -16.50 -33.83 -4.80
CA LEU A 154 -17.69 -33.94 -3.97
C LEU A 154 -18.95 -33.95 -4.86
N THR A 155 -19.85 -34.90 -4.61
CA THR A 155 -21.04 -35.14 -5.45
C THR A 155 -22.35 -35.07 -4.66
N ASP A 156 -22.29 -34.71 -3.38
CA ASP A 156 -23.48 -34.57 -2.54
C ASP A 156 -24.30 -33.33 -2.90
N SER A 157 -25.56 -33.28 -2.42
CA SER A 157 -26.41 -32.10 -2.63
C SER A 157 -25.92 -30.91 -1.79
N SER A 158 -26.32 -29.68 -2.17
CA SER A 158 -25.99 -28.48 -1.41
C SER A 158 -26.39 -28.57 0.07
N GLU A 159 -27.52 -29.21 0.40
CA GLU A 159 -27.97 -29.44 1.78
C GLU A 159 -26.95 -30.26 2.57
N LYS A 160 -26.54 -31.40 2.02
CA LYS A 160 -25.59 -32.31 2.69
C LYS A 160 -24.19 -31.70 2.77
N LEU A 161 -23.79 -30.93 1.76
CA LEU A 161 -22.53 -30.18 1.79
C LEU A 161 -22.54 -29.10 2.88
N ARG A 162 -23.64 -28.36 3.07
CA ARG A 162 -23.76 -27.40 4.16
C ARG A 162 -23.65 -28.07 5.53
N GLU A 163 -24.42 -29.14 5.75
CA GLU A 163 -24.37 -29.92 7.00
C GLU A 163 -22.93 -30.38 7.30
N PHE A 164 -22.27 -30.99 6.31
CA PHE A 164 -20.89 -31.47 6.43
C PHE A 164 -19.88 -30.36 6.71
N VAL A 165 -19.98 -29.24 5.99
CA VAL A 165 -19.08 -28.08 6.18
C VAL A 165 -19.29 -27.45 7.55
N GLN A 166 -20.53 -27.31 8.02
CA GLN A 166 -20.81 -26.74 9.35
C GLN A 166 -20.28 -27.64 10.47
N GLU A 167 -20.45 -28.96 10.36
CA GLU A 167 -19.99 -29.92 11.37
C GLU A 167 -18.46 -30.01 11.45
N HIS A 168 -17.77 -29.82 10.31
CA HIS A 168 -16.33 -30.07 10.20
C HIS A 168 -15.50 -28.84 9.81
N ASP A 169 -16.05 -27.63 9.91
CA ASP A 169 -15.44 -26.37 9.48
C ASP A 169 -13.99 -26.22 9.96
N ALA A 170 -13.72 -26.41 11.25
CA ALA A 170 -12.38 -26.26 11.82
C ALA A 170 -11.36 -27.27 11.26
N VAL A 171 -11.82 -28.46 10.86
CA VAL A 171 -10.96 -29.51 10.28
C VAL A 171 -10.76 -29.27 8.78
N LEU A 172 -11.79 -28.78 8.10
CA LEU A 172 -11.75 -28.48 6.67
C LEU A 172 -10.91 -27.23 6.36
N PHE A 173 -10.89 -26.24 7.27
CA PHE A 173 -10.31 -24.91 7.08
C PHE A 173 -9.43 -24.47 8.26
N GLU A 174 -8.44 -25.29 8.62
CA GLU A 174 -7.67 -25.15 9.86
C GLU A 174 -6.90 -23.82 10.00
N GLU A 175 -6.36 -23.26 8.91
CA GLU A 175 -5.58 -22.02 8.97
C GLU A 175 -6.06 -21.01 7.92
N LEU A 176 -6.35 -19.78 8.36
CA LEU A 176 -6.58 -18.65 7.47
C LEU A 176 -5.27 -17.97 7.11
N LYS A 177 -5.00 -17.85 5.82
CA LYS A 177 -3.88 -17.09 5.27
C LYS A 177 -4.29 -15.65 5.05
N TRP A 178 -3.60 -14.73 5.72
CA TRP A 178 -3.97 -13.32 5.76
C TRP A 178 -3.28 -12.51 4.66
N MET A 179 -4.05 -11.74 3.92
CA MET A 179 -3.61 -10.79 2.90
C MET A 179 -3.98 -9.36 3.31
N ASN A 180 -3.26 -8.36 2.81
CA ASN A 180 -3.51 -6.95 3.09
C ASN A 180 -4.33 -6.31 1.96
N ARG A 181 -5.20 -5.37 2.30
CA ARG A 181 -5.92 -4.58 1.30
C ARG A 181 -4.93 -3.64 0.61
N LEU A 182 -4.95 -3.64 -0.72
CA LEU A 182 -4.26 -2.64 -1.51
C LEU A 182 -5.08 -1.36 -1.50
N ASP A 183 -4.62 -0.37 -0.75
CA ASP A 183 -5.20 0.97 -0.71
C ASP A 183 -4.38 1.88 -1.63
N LEU A 184 -4.90 2.15 -2.82
CA LEU A 184 -4.25 3.01 -3.81
C LEU A 184 -4.17 4.48 -3.37
N SER A 185 -4.97 4.90 -2.37
CA SER A 185 -4.84 6.22 -1.76
C SER A 185 -3.59 6.33 -0.87
N LYS A 186 -3.06 5.18 -0.41
CA LYS A 186 -1.78 5.08 0.32
C LYS A 186 -0.56 5.00 -0.60
N GLY A 187 -0.73 5.13 -1.92
CA GLY A 187 0.34 4.95 -2.91
C GLY A 187 0.81 3.50 -3.00
N PRO A 188 1.69 3.15 -3.95
CA PRO A 188 2.24 1.80 -4.01
C PRO A 188 3.05 1.54 -2.74
N ALA A 189 2.46 0.80 -1.81
CA ALA A 189 3.12 0.31 -0.63
C ALA A 189 4.24 -0.63 -1.08
N GLY A 190 5.47 -0.11 -1.09
CA GLY A 190 6.63 -0.97 -0.87
C GLY A 190 6.38 -1.75 0.42
N ALA A 191 6.64 -3.05 0.37
CA ALA A 191 6.68 -3.98 1.49
C ALA A 191 6.87 -3.24 2.82
N SER A 192 5.88 -3.34 3.71
CA SER A 192 6.11 -3.11 5.12
C SER A 192 7.06 -4.21 5.60
N ILE A 193 8.36 -3.99 5.39
CA ILE A 193 9.38 -4.66 6.19
C ILE A 193 9.10 -4.17 7.60
N GLU A 194 8.55 -5.06 8.41
CA GLU A 194 8.25 -4.91 9.83
C GLU A 194 9.58 -4.88 10.64
N ASN A 195 10.51 -4.02 10.23
CA ASN A 195 11.69 -3.58 11.00
C ASN A 195 11.58 -2.07 11.25
N ASP A 196 10.37 -1.59 11.57
CA ASP A 196 10.20 -0.26 12.10
C ASP A 196 10.69 -0.26 13.54
N ARG A 197 11.96 0.14 13.74
CA ARG A 197 12.44 0.53 15.06
C ARG A 197 11.49 1.59 15.63
N GLU A 198 11.20 1.47 16.92
CA GLU A 198 10.46 2.46 17.69
C GLU A 198 11.11 3.83 17.55
N VAL A 199 10.30 4.90 17.51
CA VAL A 199 10.82 6.27 17.45
C VAL A 199 11.57 6.57 18.74
N ILE A 200 12.87 6.78 18.67
CA ILE A 200 13.69 7.08 19.86
C ILE A 200 13.70 8.60 20.05
N ALA A 201 13.08 9.06 21.13
CA ALA A 201 13.16 10.45 21.56
C ALA A 201 14.34 10.62 22.53
N ILE A 202 15.26 11.53 22.21
CA ILE A 202 16.45 11.83 23.01
C ILE A 202 16.38 13.30 23.41
N GLU A 203 16.14 13.55 24.70
CA GLU A 203 16.20 14.90 25.27
C GLU A 203 17.66 15.34 25.43
N GLN A 204 18.00 16.50 24.87
CA GLN A 204 19.33 17.10 24.99
C GLN A 204 19.23 18.37 25.84
N GLN A 205 19.23 18.19 27.18
CA GLN A 205 18.99 19.27 28.15
C GLN A 205 19.91 20.48 27.95
N GLU A 206 21.19 20.26 27.64
CA GLU A 206 22.17 21.33 27.43
C GLU A 206 21.84 22.22 26.23
N LEU A 207 21.16 21.67 25.22
CA LEU A 207 20.80 22.36 23.99
C LEU A 207 19.33 22.81 23.96
N SER A 208 18.54 22.46 24.98
CA SER A 208 17.09 22.71 25.01
C SER A 208 16.40 22.22 23.73
N GLU A 209 16.73 21.01 23.29
CA GLU A 209 16.11 20.37 22.14
C GLU A 209 15.82 18.90 22.42
N THR A 210 14.77 18.39 21.78
CA THR A 210 14.47 16.95 21.73
C THR A 210 14.69 16.45 20.31
N VAL A 211 15.49 15.39 20.17
CA VAL A 211 15.78 14.74 18.89
C VAL A 211 14.98 13.44 18.78
N TYR A 212 14.10 13.37 17.81
CA TYR A 212 13.35 12.17 17.45
C TYR A 212 14.08 11.48 16.31
N SER A 213 14.73 10.35 16.57
CA SER A 213 15.45 9.57 15.57
C SER A 213 14.59 8.41 15.06
N LEU A 214 14.56 8.25 13.73
CA LEU A 214 13.74 7.29 13.02
C LEU A 214 14.54 6.58 11.93
N GLY A 215 14.22 5.31 11.70
CA GLY A 215 14.78 4.51 10.62
C GLY A 215 15.84 3.52 11.06
N ASP A 216 16.72 3.15 10.13
CA ASP A 216 17.74 2.11 10.29
C ASP A 216 19.10 2.58 9.75
N GLU A 217 20.08 1.65 9.68
CA GLU A 217 21.44 1.97 9.22
C GLU A 217 21.50 2.47 7.76
N SER A 218 20.50 2.15 6.94
CA SER A 218 20.44 2.52 5.52
C SER A 218 19.63 3.80 5.26
N CYS A 219 18.79 4.21 6.21
CA CYS A 219 17.91 5.35 6.08
C CYS A 219 17.66 5.97 7.45
N GLU A 220 18.39 7.06 7.74
CA GLU A 220 18.24 7.81 8.98
C GLU A 220 17.44 9.09 8.72
N LEU A 221 16.33 9.28 9.44
CA LEU A 221 15.59 10.54 9.52
C LEU A 221 15.56 11.00 10.97
N SER A 222 15.84 12.28 11.21
CA SER A 222 15.73 12.87 12.55
C SER A 222 14.91 14.14 12.51
N LEU A 223 14.05 14.33 13.52
CA LEU A 223 13.36 15.58 13.79
C LEU A 223 13.94 16.21 15.05
N THR A 224 14.41 17.45 14.97
CA THR A 224 14.87 18.21 16.13
C THR A 224 13.82 19.25 16.49
N ALA A 225 13.21 19.13 17.67
CA ALA A 225 12.25 20.09 18.19
C ALA A 225 12.90 20.98 19.25
N TYR A 226 12.88 22.29 19.05
CA TYR A 226 13.49 23.26 19.97
C TYR A 226 12.51 23.68 21.07
N GLU A 227 12.95 23.61 22.32
CA GLU A 227 12.16 23.88 23.53
C GLU A 227 12.33 25.30 24.06
N SER A 228 13.31 26.06 23.56
CA SER A 228 13.58 27.42 24.01
C SER A 228 14.19 28.29 22.92
N GLY A 229 14.33 29.59 23.23
CA GLY A 229 15.01 30.55 22.36
C GLY A 229 14.23 30.95 21.09
N PRO A 230 14.91 31.55 20.09
CA PRO A 230 14.25 32.07 18.88
C PRO A 230 13.61 30.96 18.02
N ASN A 231 14.06 29.71 18.19
CA ASN A 231 13.57 28.55 17.46
C ASN A 231 12.43 27.81 18.17
N LEU A 232 11.94 28.30 19.32
CA LEU A 232 10.79 27.69 20.01
C LEU A 232 9.64 27.41 19.03
N GLY A 233 9.16 26.17 18.98
CA GLY A 233 8.08 25.76 18.09
C GLY A 233 8.50 25.47 16.64
N VAL A 234 9.81 25.46 16.36
CA VAL A 234 10.37 24.99 15.09
C VAL A 234 10.78 23.52 15.24
N VAL A 235 10.35 22.70 14.28
CA VAL A 235 10.86 21.33 14.11
C VAL A 235 11.73 21.31 12.86
N VAL A 236 12.96 20.82 12.97
CA VAL A 236 13.90 20.71 11.85
C VAL A 236 13.98 19.26 11.39
N VAL A 237 13.76 19.02 10.09
CA VAL A 237 13.94 17.72 9.46
C VAL A 237 15.39 17.60 9.00
N ARG A 238 16.04 16.49 9.35
CA ARG A 238 17.31 16.07 8.75
C ARG A 238 17.16 14.65 8.22
N SER A 239 17.62 14.42 7.00
CA SER A 239 17.55 13.13 6.35
C SER A 239 18.94 12.74 5.83
N LYS A 240 19.41 11.57 6.24
CA LYS A 240 20.50 10.82 5.59
C LYS A 240 19.90 9.53 5.05
N CYS A 241 18.88 9.67 4.21
CA CYS A 241 18.15 8.56 3.67
C CYS A 241 18.12 8.64 2.14
N ASP A 242 18.61 7.59 1.50
CA ASP A 242 18.53 7.42 0.04
C ASP A 242 17.33 6.56 -0.37
N ALA A 243 16.45 6.20 0.58
CA ALA A 243 15.24 5.43 0.30
C ALA A 243 14.21 6.24 -0.50
N SER A 244 13.22 5.55 -1.06
CA SER A 244 12.15 6.16 -1.84
C SER A 244 11.40 7.25 -1.06
N TRP A 245 10.80 8.19 -1.81
CA TRP A 245 9.99 9.26 -1.23
C TRP A 245 8.90 8.73 -0.30
N GLN A 246 8.22 7.63 -0.68
CA GLN A 246 7.18 7.00 0.13
C GLN A 246 7.72 6.48 1.47
N ARG A 247 8.91 5.86 1.48
CA ARG A 247 9.52 5.39 2.74
C ARG A 247 9.87 6.58 3.63
N GLN A 248 10.43 7.65 3.08
CA GLN A 248 10.76 8.85 3.85
C GLN A 248 9.51 9.53 4.41
N LEU A 249 8.42 9.60 3.64
CA LEU A 249 7.14 10.13 4.10
C LEU A 249 6.55 9.31 5.25
N SER A 250 6.63 7.97 5.19
CA SER A 250 6.15 7.11 6.26
C SER A 250 6.95 7.29 7.56
N LEU A 251 8.28 7.43 7.47
CA LEU A 251 9.10 7.76 8.63
C LEU A 251 8.75 9.16 9.16
N LEU A 252 8.62 10.15 8.29
CA LEU A 252 8.27 11.52 8.67
C LEU A 252 6.92 11.58 9.40
N GLU A 253 5.90 10.86 8.90
CA GLU A 253 4.58 10.78 9.54
C GLU A 253 4.68 10.27 10.98
N LYS A 254 5.43 9.18 11.20
CA LYS A 254 5.66 8.63 12.55
C LYS A 254 6.39 9.61 13.46
N GLY A 255 7.43 10.26 12.93
CA GLY A 255 8.19 11.25 13.68
C GLY A 255 7.34 12.43 14.10
N LEU A 256 6.54 12.96 13.17
CA LEU A 256 5.63 14.08 13.44
C LEU A 256 4.51 13.70 14.41
N ALA A 257 3.96 12.49 14.29
CA ALA A 257 3.00 11.96 15.27
C ALA A 257 3.62 11.95 16.67
N ARG A 258 4.86 11.44 16.80
CA ARG A 258 5.57 11.41 18.09
C ARG A 258 5.88 12.80 18.65
N VAL A 259 6.23 13.77 17.80
CA VAL A 259 6.38 15.18 18.22
C VAL A 259 5.05 15.74 18.77
N LEU A 260 3.92 15.35 18.17
CA LEU A 260 2.60 15.84 18.60
C LEU A 260 2.02 15.10 19.83
N GLU A 261 2.55 13.94 20.18
CA GLU A 261 2.24 13.25 21.44
C GLU A 261 2.86 13.97 22.65
N ASP A 262 3.98 14.69 22.46
CA ASP A 262 4.54 15.57 23.48
C ASP A 262 3.67 16.83 23.61
N GLU A 263 2.96 16.97 24.73
CA GLU A 263 2.07 18.10 24.98
C GLU A 263 2.75 19.47 24.90
N LYS A 264 4.02 19.59 25.31
CA LYS A 264 4.74 20.87 25.26
C LYS A 264 4.98 21.23 23.80
N GLN A 265 5.49 20.27 23.02
CA GLN A 265 5.78 20.48 21.60
C GLN A 265 4.52 20.72 20.79
N ALA A 266 3.47 19.92 20.99
CA ALA A 266 2.20 20.05 20.29
C ALA A 266 1.55 21.43 20.42
N ARG A 267 1.75 22.11 21.56
CA ARG A 267 1.23 23.47 21.83
C ARG A 267 2.00 24.56 21.10
N VAL A 268 3.31 24.41 20.92
CA VAL A 268 4.17 25.45 20.36
C VAL A 268 4.55 25.21 18.90
N PHE A 269 4.34 24.00 18.37
CA PHE A 269 4.73 23.63 17.01
C PHE A 269 4.03 24.49 15.96
N ARG A 270 4.79 25.40 15.34
CA ARG A 270 4.31 26.42 14.41
C ARG A 270 5.04 26.43 13.06
N ALA A 271 6.21 25.78 12.98
CA ALA A 271 6.99 25.78 11.75
C ALA A 271 7.81 24.50 11.59
N LEU A 272 7.86 23.99 10.36
CA LEU A 272 8.71 22.89 9.96
C LEU A 272 9.82 23.43 9.04
N SER A 273 11.07 23.30 9.46
CA SER A 273 12.23 23.56 8.60
C SER A 273 12.61 22.27 7.88
N TRP A 274 12.46 22.25 6.57
CA TRP A 274 12.76 21.07 5.75
C TRP A 274 14.25 20.97 5.39
N GLY A 275 14.96 22.09 5.42
CA GLY A 275 16.29 22.19 4.81
C GLY A 275 16.18 22.32 3.29
N ARG A 276 17.16 21.78 2.56
CA ARG A 276 17.18 21.85 1.09
C ARG A 276 16.18 20.85 0.49
N LEU A 277 15.54 21.20 -0.63
CA LEU A 277 14.66 20.26 -1.36
C LEU A 277 15.47 19.18 -2.09
N ALA A 278 16.68 19.51 -2.53
CA ALA A 278 17.64 18.57 -3.14
C ALA A 278 19.05 18.75 -2.56
N PRO A 279 19.29 18.34 -1.30
CA PRO A 279 20.63 18.37 -0.72
C PRO A 279 21.56 17.48 -1.54
N ASP A 280 22.65 18.05 -2.05
CA ASP A 280 23.74 17.34 -2.74
C ASP A 280 23.31 16.44 -3.90
N GLN A 281 22.17 16.76 -4.54
CA GLN A 281 21.56 15.95 -5.60
C GLN A 281 21.29 14.49 -5.20
N ARG A 282 21.11 14.21 -3.91
CA ARG A 282 20.64 12.90 -3.44
C ARG A 282 19.14 12.77 -3.67
N VAL A 283 18.69 11.55 -3.92
CA VAL A 283 17.26 11.20 -3.97
C VAL A 283 16.64 11.35 -2.58
N PRO A 284 15.34 11.70 -2.48
CA PRO A 284 14.33 11.82 -3.53
C PRO A 284 14.31 13.22 -4.15
N HIS A 285 13.77 13.35 -5.36
CA HIS A 285 13.73 14.63 -6.10
C HIS A 285 12.32 15.17 -6.34
N GLU A 286 11.31 14.59 -5.71
CA GLU A 286 9.90 14.80 -6.04
C GLU A 286 9.47 16.26 -5.86
N MET A 287 9.83 16.90 -4.75
CA MET A 287 9.50 18.32 -4.52
C MET A 287 10.30 19.24 -5.44
N SER A 288 11.57 18.94 -5.69
CA SER A 288 12.43 19.67 -6.64
C SER A 288 11.91 19.61 -8.08
N TYR A 289 11.50 18.42 -8.52
CA TYR A 289 10.87 18.18 -9.81
C TYR A 289 9.59 19.00 -9.95
N ARG A 290 8.69 18.91 -8.96
CA ARG A 290 7.41 19.64 -8.96
C ARG A 290 7.62 21.16 -8.94
N LEU A 291 8.62 21.65 -8.22
CA LEU A 291 8.97 23.07 -8.22
C LEU A 291 9.46 23.53 -9.59
N ALA A 292 10.36 22.78 -10.22
CA ALA A 292 10.89 23.10 -11.54
C ALA A 292 9.77 23.10 -12.59
N LEU A 293 8.88 22.11 -12.55
CA LEU A 293 7.72 22.02 -13.43
C LEU A 293 6.75 23.20 -13.21
N ALA A 294 6.42 23.51 -11.94
CA ALA A 294 5.57 24.64 -11.59
C ALA A 294 6.12 25.98 -12.14
N ALA A 295 7.44 26.18 -12.06
CA ALA A 295 8.08 27.35 -12.63
C ALA A 295 8.01 27.37 -14.17
N PHE A 296 8.19 26.23 -14.84
CA PHE A 296 8.13 26.16 -16.30
C PHE A 296 6.74 26.51 -16.85
N GLU A 297 5.69 26.08 -16.15
CA GLU A 297 4.28 26.28 -16.52
C GLU A 297 3.75 27.66 -16.10
N SER A 298 4.37 28.29 -15.10
CA SER A 298 3.88 29.54 -14.55
C SER A 298 4.23 30.75 -15.41
N PRO A 299 3.28 31.69 -15.63
CA PRO A 299 3.58 32.96 -16.27
C PRO A 299 4.49 33.85 -15.43
N LEU A 300 4.64 33.57 -14.13
CA LEU A 300 5.43 34.38 -13.18
C LEU A 300 6.94 34.19 -13.36
N TRP A 301 7.37 33.09 -13.98
CA TRP A 301 8.78 32.75 -14.16
C TRP A 301 9.24 32.99 -15.61
N ASP A 302 10.41 33.60 -15.78
CA ASP A 302 11.11 33.69 -17.06
C ASP A 302 12.08 32.52 -17.19
N LYS A 303 11.61 31.40 -17.75
CA LYS A 303 12.43 30.20 -17.96
C LYS A 303 13.61 30.40 -18.90
N LYS A 304 13.66 31.45 -19.72
CA LYS A 304 14.87 31.72 -20.54
C LYS A 304 15.97 32.34 -19.69
N ARG A 305 15.59 33.22 -18.76
CA ARG A 305 16.55 33.94 -17.90
C ARG A 305 16.81 33.26 -16.57
N GLY A 306 15.91 32.40 -16.10
CA GLY A 306 16.01 31.74 -14.80
C GLY A 306 15.75 32.68 -13.63
N ARG A 307 14.77 33.56 -13.78
CA ARG A 307 14.34 34.51 -12.73
C ARG A 307 12.85 34.80 -12.82
N GLU A 308 12.30 35.29 -11.74
CA GLU A 308 10.97 35.86 -11.64
C GLU A 308 10.80 37.04 -12.61
N LYS A 309 9.59 37.20 -13.17
CA LYS A 309 9.26 38.35 -14.03
C LYS A 309 8.90 39.60 -13.22
N ARG A 310 8.45 39.41 -11.98
CA ARG A 310 8.03 40.45 -11.03
C ARG A 310 8.28 39.98 -9.59
N GLY A 311 8.48 40.91 -8.67
CA GLY A 311 8.68 40.64 -7.24
C GLY A 311 10.09 40.14 -6.90
N PHE A 312 10.23 39.54 -5.72
CA PHE A 312 11.47 38.91 -5.28
C PHE A 312 11.46 37.41 -5.58
N LYS A 313 12.63 36.87 -5.91
CA LYS A 313 12.83 35.45 -6.23
C LYS A 313 12.25 34.50 -5.19
N ASN A 314 12.44 34.79 -3.91
CA ASN A 314 11.98 33.94 -2.80
C ASN A 314 10.45 33.89 -2.73
N ASP A 315 9.78 35.06 -2.80
CA ASP A 315 8.31 35.16 -2.78
C ASP A 315 7.69 34.46 -3.98
N CYS A 316 8.30 34.61 -5.16
CA CYS A 316 7.85 33.91 -6.36
C CYS A 316 7.91 32.38 -6.18
N VAL A 317 8.99 31.85 -5.60
CA VAL A 317 9.09 30.40 -5.30
C VAL A 317 8.04 29.94 -4.29
N VAL A 318 7.77 30.73 -3.25
CA VAL A 318 6.70 30.42 -2.28
C VAL A 318 5.34 30.36 -2.99
N GLU A 319 5.02 31.31 -3.87
CA GLU A 319 3.77 31.31 -4.64
C GLU A 319 3.67 30.08 -5.55
N LEU A 320 4.73 29.76 -6.30
CA LEU A 320 4.80 28.58 -7.16
C LEU A 320 4.58 27.29 -6.38
N ALA A 321 5.30 27.11 -5.26
CA ALA A 321 5.24 25.91 -4.43
C ALA A 321 3.83 25.65 -3.89
N ASN A 322 3.16 26.70 -3.39
CA ASN A 322 1.80 26.62 -2.87
C ASN A 322 0.76 26.37 -3.97
N LYS A 323 0.85 27.11 -5.09
CA LYS A 323 -0.12 27.00 -6.20
C LYS A 323 -0.07 25.63 -6.88
N ALA A 324 1.13 25.09 -7.09
CA ALA A 324 1.32 23.76 -7.66
C ALA A 324 1.21 22.63 -6.63
N ASN A 325 1.05 22.96 -5.34
CA ASN A 325 0.97 22.00 -4.24
C ASN A 325 2.12 20.97 -4.27
N ILE A 326 3.36 21.45 -4.39
CA ILE A 326 4.54 20.58 -4.61
C ILE A 326 4.78 19.58 -3.47
N TYR A 327 4.18 19.86 -2.30
CA TYR A 327 4.28 19.13 -1.04
C TYR A 327 2.94 18.48 -0.63
N LYS A 328 2.13 18.05 -1.60
CA LYS A 328 0.77 17.51 -1.36
C LYS A 328 0.72 16.40 -0.29
N GLU A 329 1.72 15.52 -0.22
CA GLU A 329 1.77 14.43 0.75
C GLU A 329 1.96 14.96 2.17
N LEU A 330 2.75 16.01 2.35
CA LEU A 330 2.90 16.68 3.64
C LEU A 330 1.56 17.27 4.10
N LYS A 331 0.75 17.81 3.18
CA LYS A 331 -0.60 18.30 3.53
C LYS A 331 -1.50 17.17 4.03
N LEU A 332 -1.40 15.97 3.46
CA LEU A 332 -2.17 14.81 3.91
C LEU A 332 -1.74 14.36 5.31
N ILE A 333 -0.42 14.26 5.56
CA ILE A 333 0.14 13.91 6.87
C ILE A 333 -0.36 14.87 7.95
N PHE A 334 -0.23 16.19 7.73
CA PHE A 334 -0.67 17.17 8.71
C PHE A 334 -2.20 17.19 8.88
N ALA A 335 -2.96 16.97 7.81
CA ALA A 335 -4.43 16.89 7.89
C ALA A 335 -4.88 15.71 8.77
N ALA A 336 -4.23 14.54 8.65
CA ALA A 336 -4.51 13.38 9.49
C ALA A 336 -4.24 13.67 10.99
N MET A 337 -3.35 14.62 11.29
CA MET A 337 -3.01 15.06 12.64
C MET A 337 -3.83 16.28 13.09
N ASN A 338 -4.92 16.62 12.38
CA ASN A 338 -5.74 17.80 12.63
C ASN A 338 -4.90 19.10 12.70
N ARG A 339 -4.02 19.27 11.71
CA ARG A 339 -3.17 20.43 11.49
C ARG A 339 -3.21 20.83 10.03
N SER A 340 -2.77 22.05 9.74
CA SER A 340 -2.54 22.50 8.36
C SER A 340 -1.09 22.90 8.16
N VAL A 341 -0.59 22.71 6.94
CA VAL A 341 0.78 23.05 6.55
C VAL A 341 0.80 23.83 5.24
N ARG A 342 1.62 24.87 5.19
CA ARG A 342 1.78 25.75 4.03
C ARG A 342 3.24 26.10 3.81
N PHE A 343 3.69 26.10 2.56
CA PHE A 343 5.04 26.56 2.23
C PHE A 343 5.12 28.06 2.51
N SER A 344 5.95 28.47 3.47
CA SER A 344 5.94 29.84 4.01
C SER A 344 7.17 30.67 3.63
N SER A 345 8.33 30.05 3.49
CA SER A 345 9.56 30.74 3.08
C SER A 345 10.46 29.84 2.23
N ALA A 346 11.11 30.45 1.24
CA ALA A 346 12.17 29.85 0.44
C ALA A 346 13.42 30.73 0.57
N GLU A 347 14.55 30.13 0.94
CA GLU A 347 15.84 30.84 0.98
C GLU A 347 16.85 30.17 0.07
N LYS A 348 17.88 30.91 -0.33
CA LYS A 348 19.01 30.40 -1.14
C LYS A 348 18.55 29.64 -2.39
N VAL A 349 17.55 30.19 -3.10
CA VAL A 349 16.96 29.57 -4.29
C VAL A 349 18.02 29.36 -5.38
N LEU A 350 18.27 28.09 -5.69
CA LEU A 350 19.16 27.66 -6.76
C LEU A 350 18.38 27.47 -8.06
N VAL A 351 19.01 27.92 -9.15
CA VAL A 351 18.46 27.84 -10.50
C VAL A 351 19.51 27.22 -11.41
N MET A 352 19.09 26.26 -12.22
CA MET A 352 19.96 25.55 -13.15
C MET A 352 19.26 25.35 -14.50
N GLU A 353 20.03 25.15 -15.56
CA GLU A 353 19.50 24.66 -16.82
C GLU A 353 18.87 23.27 -16.63
N ALA A 354 17.67 23.08 -17.18
CA ALA A 354 16.87 21.88 -16.98
C ALA A 354 17.61 20.62 -17.43
N GLY A 355 18.40 20.69 -18.50
CA GLY A 355 19.20 19.57 -19.00
C GLY A 355 20.31 19.09 -18.07
N LYS A 356 20.58 19.81 -16.97
CA LYS A 356 21.55 19.43 -15.93
C LYS A 356 20.87 18.90 -14.66
N LEU A 357 19.54 18.89 -14.61
CA LEU A 357 18.80 18.36 -13.47
C LEU A 357 18.72 16.82 -13.56
N PRO A 358 18.85 16.11 -12.44
CA PRO A 358 18.81 14.63 -12.42
C PRO A 358 17.45 14.05 -12.85
N PHE A 359 16.40 14.88 -12.91
CA PHE A 359 15.04 14.52 -13.32
C PHE A 359 14.63 15.18 -14.65
N PHE A 360 15.59 15.54 -15.51
CA PHE A 360 15.31 16.20 -16.78
C PHE A 360 14.42 15.36 -17.70
N ASP A 361 14.62 14.05 -17.77
CA ASP A 361 13.82 13.19 -18.65
C ASP A 361 12.33 13.26 -18.33
N ALA A 362 11.98 13.34 -17.03
CA ALA A 362 10.59 13.56 -16.61
C ALA A 362 10.08 14.94 -17.05
N LEU A 363 10.86 16.01 -16.85
CA LEU A 363 10.51 17.37 -17.28
C LEU A 363 10.31 17.47 -18.81
N LYS A 364 11.11 16.73 -19.59
CA LYS A 364 11.05 16.73 -21.05
C LYS A 364 9.68 16.27 -21.56
N THR A 365 9.00 15.38 -20.84
CA THR A 365 7.64 14.93 -21.21
C THR A 365 6.60 16.06 -21.16
N HIS A 366 6.88 17.13 -20.41
CA HIS A 366 6.08 18.35 -20.32
C HIS A 366 6.54 19.45 -21.30
N GLY A 367 7.44 19.14 -22.24
CA GLY A 367 7.95 20.10 -23.22
C GLY A 367 9.03 21.04 -22.69
N VAL A 368 9.60 20.75 -21.51
CA VAL A 368 10.75 21.49 -20.97
C VAL A 368 11.96 21.30 -21.87
N LYS A 369 12.63 22.40 -22.24
CA LYS A 369 13.83 22.37 -23.06
C LYS A 369 15.06 22.31 -22.18
N ALA A 370 16.12 21.62 -22.62
CA ALA A 370 17.37 21.50 -21.86
C ALA A 370 17.98 22.84 -21.43
N LYS A 371 17.79 23.90 -22.23
CA LYS A 371 18.29 25.26 -21.95
C LYS A 371 17.37 26.11 -21.05
N ASP A 372 16.16 25.65 -20.74
CA ASP A 372 15.28 26.36 -19.81
C ASP A 372 15.94 26.39 -18.42
N ARG A 373 15.97 27.55 -17.77
CA ARG A 373 16.55 27.75 -16.43
C ARG A 373 15.44 27.75 -15.40
N LEU A 374 15.42 26.73 -14.54
CA LEU A 374 14.34 26.47 -13.59
C LEU A 374 14.86 26.47 -12.15
N PRO A 375 14.09 27.00 -11.19
CA PRO A 375 14.37 26.82 -9.78
C PRO A 375 14.09 25.37 -9.42
N PHE A 376 15.02 24.73 -8.74
CA PHE A 376 14.89 23.31 -8.39
C PHE A 376 15.16 23.03 -6.92
N ASP A 377 15.81 23.96 -6.22
CA ASP A 377 16.20 23.78 -4.84
C ASP A 377 16.20 25.11 -4.09
N CYS A 378 15.88 25.03 -2.81
CA CYS A 378 15.89 26.14 -1.86
C CYS A 378 15.90 25.55 -0.44
N GLN A 379 16.31 26.36 0.54
CA GLN A 379 16.00 26.07 1.93
C GLN A 379 14.51 26.35 2.16
N ALA A 380 13.74 25.29 2.40
CA ALA A 380 12.29 25.33 2.48
C ALA A 380 11.80 25.37 3.94
N TRP A 381 10.85 26.27 4.18
CA TRP A 381 10.16 26.41 5.45
C TRP A 381 8.66 26.28 5.24
N PHE A 382 8.02 25.61 6.19
CA PHE A 382 6.57 25.47 6.21
C PHE A 382 6.01 26.08 7.49
N SER A 383 4.94 26.85 7.37
CA SER A 383 4.12 27.25 8.51
C SER A 383 3.13 26.13 8.83
N VAL A 384 3.05 25.78 10.11
CA VAL A 384 2.09 24.82 10.67
C VAL A 384 1.07 25.59 11.48
N SER A 385 -0.21 25.29 11.29
CA SER A 385 -1.29 25.89 12.08
C SER A 385 -2.13 24.81 12.74
N GLY A 386 -2.80 25.20 13.83
CA GLY A 386 -3.66 24.34 14.67
C GLY A 386 -4.84 23.71 13.91
N PRO A 387 -5.82 23.15 14.64
CA PRO A 387 -6.97 22.45 14.05
C PRO A 387 -7.59 23.26 12.91
N LEU A 388 -7.90 22.58 11.80
CA LEU A 388 -8.66 23.17 10.71
C LEU A 388 -10.02 23.59 11.31
N GLN A 389 -10.28 24.90 11.35
CA GLN A 389 -11.58 25.44 11.78
C GLN A 389 -12.66 25.21 10.73
#